data_AF-M3I969-F1
#
_entry.id   AF-M3I969-F1
#
_cell.length_a   1.000
_cell.length_b   1.000
_cell.length_c   1.000
_cell.angle_alpha   90.00
_cell.angle_beta   90.00
_cell.angle_gamma   90.00
#
_symmetry.space_group_name_H-M   'P 1'
#
loop_
_entity.id
_entity.type
_entity.pdbx_description
1 polymer ?
#
loop_
_entity_poly.entity_id
_entity_poly.type
_entity_poly.pdbx_seq_one_letter_code
_entity_poly.pdbx_strand_id
1 'polypeptide(L)'
;MIETGKLESVRKKAYLGLKGIRVSLLNFGKKQELDKLANDYGQAETLYIKAEYGNATIAFENIFKSIISFEESIRKDYESKTTQLSQELAPLIVTIRLDEKNKNRSILPVLEKYYIRFGETSKASAQELEKGDKTSALYYQRQALLSLYQTKILLGKNEDSALSLSDKVSKNKILDSDYLKPEELLYWDDAEGRLNTEAETNRKKEKTKTLKSYEWRLGISAEKNQSKNEIKNQDSTQNNSSENKIKP
;
A
#
# COMPACT_ATOMS: atom_id res chain seq x y z
N MET A 1 18.89 -36.78 17.77
CA MET A 1 19.49 -35.49 17.37
C MET A 1 19.14 -35.05 15.94
N ILE A 2 18.79 -35.95 15.01
CA ILE A 2 18.41 -35.59 13.62
C ILE A 2 16.97 -35.04 13.53
N GLU A 3 16.05 -35.55 14.35
CA GLU A 3 14.63 -35.14 14.34
C GLU A 3 14.41 -33.69 14.80
N THR A 4 15.25 -33.17 15.70
CA THR A 4 15.15 -31.79 16.19
C THR A 4 15.51 -30.77 15.11
N GLY A 5 16.46 -31.07 14.22
CA GLY A 5 16.81 -30.18 13.10
C GLY A 5 15.69 -30.04 12.07
N LYS A 6 14.98 -31.14 11.78
CA LYS A 6 13.82 -31.13 10.88
C LYS A 6 12.67 -30.32 11.49
N LEU A 7 12.39 -30.53 12.78
CA LEU A 7 11.35 -29.81 13.53
C LEU A 7 11.61 -28.29 13.54
N GLU A 8 12.81 -27.84 13.88
CA GLU A 8 13.15 -26.40 13.85
C GLU A 8 12.99 -25.81 12.44
N SER A 9 13.41 -26.56 11.42
CA SER A 9 13.30 -26.13 10.03
C SER A 9 11.83 -25.92 9.61
N VAL A 10 10.96 -26.90 9.88
CA VAL A 10 9.53 -26.77 9.51
C VAL A 10 8.82 -25.71 10.34
N ARG A 11 9.12 -25.62 11.64
CA ARG A 11 8.59 -24.57 12.53
C ARG A 11 8.94 -23.17 12.02
N LYS A 12 10.22 -22.95 11.66
CA LYS A 12 10.68 -21.68 11.09
C LYS A 12 10.01 -21.37 9.75
N LYS A 13 9.87 -22.36 8.87
CA LYS A 13 9.19 -22.20 7.58
C LYS A 13 7.72 -21.83 7.75
N ALA A 14 7.00 -22.51 8.65
CA ALA A 14 5.61 -22.20 8.97
C ALA A 14 5.46 -20.77 9.51
N TYR A 15 6.34 -20.34 10.42
CA TYR A 15 6.33 -18.97 10.94
C TYR A 15 6.55 -17.91 9.85
N LEU A 16 7.62 -18.08 9.06
CA LEU A 16 7.98 -17.14 8.00
C LEU A 16 6.91 -17.07 6.91
N GLY A 17 6.37 -18.22 6.51
CA GLY A 17 5.27 -18.29 5.54
C GLY A 17 4.00 -17.61 6.06
N LEU A 18 3.60 -17.87 7.31
CA LEU A 18 2.45 -17.21 7.95
C LEU A 18 2.63 -15.69 7.98
N LYS A 19 3.82 -15.22 8.38
CA LYS A 19 4.18 -13.80 8.37
C LYS A 19 4.11 -13.23 6.94
N GLY A 20 4.55 -13.97 5.94
CA GLY A 20 4.59 -13.55 4.53
C GLY A 20 3.22 -13.40 3.86
N ILE A 21 2.22 -14.19 4.28
CA ILE A 21 0.85 -14.13 3.74
C ILE A 21 -0.11 -13.30 4.61
N ARG A 22 0.27 -12.96 5.85
CA ARG A 22 -0.59 -12.25 6.82
C ARG A 22 -1.26 -11.01 6.22
N VAL A 23 -0.48 -10.13 5.60
CA VAL A 23 -0.98 -8.87 5.04
C VAL A 23 -1.97 -9.13 3.90
N SER A 24 -1.64 -10.05 2.99
CA SER A 24 -2.54 -10.42 1.90
C SER A 24 -3.84 -11.02 2.39
N LEU A 25 -3.80 -11.93 3.37
CA LEU A 25 -5.03 -12.49 3.91
C LEU A 25 -5.93 -11.40 4.51
N LEU A 26 -5.35 -10.42 5.23
CA LEU A 26 -6.12 -9.31 5.78
C LEU A 26 -6.67 -8.37 4.70
N ASN A 27 -5.85 -8.02 3.71
CA ASN A 27 -6.25 -7.12 2.62
C ASN A 27 -7.35 -7.73 1.74
N PHE A 28 -7.32 -9.05 1.52
CA PHE A 28 -8.29 -9.76 0.69
C PHE A 28 -9.42 -10.42 1.50
N GLY A 29 -9.70 -9.93 2.71
CA GLY A 29 -10.88 -10.33 3.50
C GLY A 29 -10.83 -11.74 4.10
N LYS A 30 -9.68 -12.42 4.05
CA LYS A 30 -9.45 -13.78 4.55
C LYS A 30 -9.00 -13.82 6.02
N LYS A 31 -9.64 -12.98 6.86
CA LYS A 31 -9.28 -12.87 8.28
C LYS A 31 -9.53 -14.19 9.03
N GLN A 32 -10.63 -14.89 8.73
CA GLN A 32 -10.98 -16.14 9.40
C GLN A 32 -9.95 -17.23 9.15
N GLU A 33 -9.43 -17.32 7.92
CA GLU A 33 -8.36 -18.24 7.55
C GLU A 33 -7.04 -17.89 8.24
N LEU A 34 -6.73 -16.60 8.36
CA LEU A 34 -5.56 -16.14 9.11
C LEU A 34 -5.68 -16.49 10.60
N ASP A 35 -6.82 -16.21 11.21
CA ASP A 35 -7.08 -16.49 12.63
C ASP A 35 -7.00 -18.00 12.92
N LYS A 36 -7.52 -18.83 12.00
CA LYS A 36 -7.37 -20.29 12.05
C LYS A 36 -5.89 -20.70 11.99
N LEU A 37 -5.14 -20.24 11.00
CA LEU A 37 -3.71 -20.57 10.86
C LEU A 37 -2.89 -20.13 12.09
N ALA A 38 -3.20 -18.96 12.65
CA ALA A 38 -2.55 -18.46 13.86
C ALA A 38 -2.88 -19.33 15.09
N ASN A 39 -4.13 -19.76 15.25
CA ASN A 39 -4.53 -20.68 16.32
C ASN A 39 -3.88 -22.06 16.16
N ASP A 40 -3.92 -22.63 14.95
CA ASP A 40 -3.28 -23.91 14.64
C ASP A 40 -1.76 -23.84 14.93
N TYR A 41 -1.11 -22.73 14.57
CA TYR A 41 0.29 -22.48 14.90
C TYR A 41 0.54 -22.38 16.41
N GLY A 42 -0.32 -21.67 17.15
CA GLY A 42 -0.22 -21.60 18.62
C GLY A 42 -0.39 -22.96 19.31
N GLN A 43 -1.26 -23.82 18.79
CA GLN A 43 -1.41 -25.19 19.26
C GLN A 43 -0.16 -26.03 18.97
N ALA A 44 0.42 -25.90 17.77
CA ALA A 44 1.67 -26.55 17.41
C ALA A 44 2.85 -26.11 18.29
N GLU A 45 2.96 -24.81 18.60
CA GLU A 45 3.94 -24.28 19.57
C GLU A 45 3.73 -24.85 20.97
N THR A 46 2.48 -25.02 21.41
CA THR A 46 2.18 -25.63 22.71
C THR A 46 2.67 -27.07 22.78
N LEU A 47 2.44 -27.88 21.73
CA LEU A 47 2.96 -29.25 21.62
C LEU A 47 4.49 -29.26 21.64
N TYR A 48 5.13 -28.34 20.92
CA TYR A 48 6.57 -28.17 20.90
C TYR A 48 7.14 -27.88 22.30
N ILE A 49 6.54 -26.94 23.04
CA ILE A 49 6.96 -26.56 24.40
C ILE A 49 6.78 -27.72 25.39
N LYS A 50 5.74 -28.54 25.22
CA LYS A 50 5.48 -29.74 26.02
C LYS A 50 6.41 -30.93 25.68
N ALA A 51 7.37 -30.75 24.78
CA ALA A 51 8.23 -31.79 24.26
C ALA A 51 7.51 -32.94 23.52
N GLU A 52 6.29 -32.69 23.02
CA GLU A 52 5.56 -33.61 22.14
C GLU A 52 6.02 -33.47 20.68
N TYR A 53 7.32 -33.66 20.44
CA TYR A 53 7.98 -33.27 19.18
C TYR A 53 7.44 -33.98 17.93
N GLY A 54 7.00 -35.24 18.05
CA GLY A 54 6.36 -35.96 16.95
C GLY A 54 5.05 -35.29 16.51
N ASN A 55 4.18 -34.99 17.47
CA ASN A 55 2.91 -34.31 17.24
C ASN A 55 3.13 -32.88 16.72
N ALA A 56 4.09 -32.15 17.30
CA ALA A 56 4.45 -30.80 16.88
C ALA A 56 4.97 -30.76 15.43
N THR A 57 5.81 -31.73 15.05
CA THR A 57 6.34 -31.83 13.67
C THR A 57 5.20 -31.98 12.67
N ILE A 58 4.27 -32.91 12.91
CA ILE A 58 3.11 -33.15 12.04
C ILE A 58 2.23 -31.89 11.96
N ALA A 59 1.99 -31.23 13.09
CA ALA A 59 1.18 -30.01 13.14
C ALA A 59 1.81 -28.87 12.30
N PHE A 60 3.11 -28.58 12.48
CA PHE A 60 3.80 -27.56 11.69
C PHE A 60 3.86 -27.92 10.20
N GLU A 61 4.04 -29.19 9.84
CA GLU A 61 4.00 -29.63 8.43
C GLU A 61 2.62 -29.38 7.81
N ASN A 62 1.53 -29.65 8.52
CA ASN A 62 0.16 -29.41 8.04
C ASN A 62 -0.15 -27.92 7.89
N ILE A 63 0.30 -27.09 8.83
CA ILE A 63 0.19 -25.63 8.75
C ILE A 63 0.97 -25.13 7.54
N PHE A 64 2.21 -25.58 7.35
CA PHE A 64 3.05 -25.16 6.24
C PHE A 64 2.45 -25.56 4.88
N LYS A 65 1.88 -26.77 4.75
CA LYS A 65 1.15 -27.18 3.54
C LYS A 65 -0.04 -26.26 3.24
N SER A 66 -0.77 -25.84 4.28
CA SER A 66 -1.91 -24.92 4.14
C SER A 66 -1.44 -23.53 3.68
N ILE A 67 -0.36 -23.02 4.27
CA ILE A 67 0.28 -21.75 3.87
C ILE A 67 0.69 -21.79 2.40
N ILE A 68 1.38 -22.85 1.96
CA ILE A 68 1.80 -23.03 0.56
C ILE A 68 0.61 -22.96 -0.41
N SER A 69 -0.56 -23.48 -0.01
CA SER A 69 -1.78 -23.39 -0.82
C SER A 69 -2.27 -21.95 -0.96
N PHE A 70 -2.20 -21.15 0.11
CA PHE A 70 -2.52 -19.72 0.05
C PHE A 70 -1.51 -18.94 -0.77
N GLU A 71 -0.21 -19.20 -0.60
CA GLU A 71 0.85 -18.55 -1.38
C GLU A 71 0.62 -18.77 -2.88
N GLU A 72 0.31 -20.00 -3.30
CA GLU A 72 0.02 -20.31 -4.70
C GLU A 72 -1.24 -19.62 -5.21
N SER A 73 -2.32 -19.59 -4.40
CA SER A 73 -3.55 -18.89 -4.76
C SER A 73 -3.32 -17.39 -4.96
N ILE A 74 -2.56 -16.76 -4.05
CA ILE A 74 -2.23 -15.33 -4.12
C ILE A 74 -1.32 -15.08 -5.33
N ARG A 75 -0.30 -15.91 -5.53
CA ARG A 75 0.65 -15.79 -6.65
C ARG A 75 -0.07 -15.81 -7.99
N LYS A 76 -1.00 -16.75 -8.20
CA LYS A 76 -1.79 -16.85 -9.45
C LYS A 76 -2.66 -15.61 -9.70
N ASP A 77 -3.26 -15.06 -8.64
CA ASP A 77 -4.04 -13.83 -8.76
C ASP A 77 -3.14 -12.64 -9.17
N TYR A 78 -2.00 -12.49 -8.51
CA TYR A 78 -0.98 -11.50 -8.89
C TYR A 78 -0.46 -11.70 -10.32
N GLU A 79 -0.23 -12.93 -10.73
CA GLU A 79 0.17 -13.28 -12.10
C GLU A 79 -0.88 -12.81 -13.11
N SER A 80 -2.16 -13.10 -12.86
CA SER A 80 -3.27 -12.63 -13.71
C SER A 80 -3.30 -11.10 -13.84
N LYS A 81 -3.19 -10.37 -12.72
CA LYS A 81 -3.13 -8.90 -12.72
C LYS A 81 -1.91 -8.36 -13.45
N THR A 82 -0.77 -9.02 -13.28
CA THR A 82 0.49 -8.67 -13.95
C THR A 82 0.35 -8.85 -15.46
N THR A 83 -0.19 -9.98 -15.91
CA THR A 83 -0.42 -10.24 -17.33
C THR A 83 -1.36 -9.20 -17.94
N GLN A 84 -2.51 -8.94 -17.30
CA GLN A 84 -3.48 -7.96 -17.78
C GLN A 84 -2.83 -6.56 -17.93
N LEU A 85 -2.12 -6.10 -16.90
CA LEU A 85 -1.49 -4.78 -16.92
C LEU A 85 -0.33 -4.71 -17.91
N SER A 86 0.43 -5.80 -18.10
CA SER A 86 1.49 -5.84 -19.11
C SER A 86 0.93 -5.70 -20.54
N GLN A 87 -0.21 -6.32 -20.82
CA GLN A 87 -0.90 -6.23 -22.10
C GLN A 87 -1.44 -4.82 -22.36
N GLU A 88 -1.88 -4.11 -21.30
CA GLU A 88 -2.29 -2.70 -21.38
C GLU A 88 -1.09 -1.79 -21.68
N LEU A 89 0.05 -2.00 -21.01
CA LEU A 89 1.19 -1.08 -21.05
C LEU A 89 2.14 -1.32 -22.23
N ALA A 90 2.29 -2.55 -22.71
CA ALA A 90 3.26 -2.87 -23.76
C ALA A 90 3.05 -2.08 -25.06
N PRO A 91 1.81 -1.96 -25.61
CA PRO A 91 1.57 -1.18 -26.82
C PRO A 91 1.89 0.31 -26.63
N LEU A 92 1.64 0.86 -25.43
CA LEU A 92 1.95 2.26 -25.11
C LEU A 92 3.45 2.51 -25.13
N ILE A 93 4.25 1.64 -24.50
CA ILE A 93 5.71 1.76 -24.49
C ILE A 93 6.27 1.66 -25.91
N VAL A 94 5.77 0.71 -26.72
CA VAL A 94 6.18 0.57 -28.12
C VAL A 94 5.85 1.82 -28.92
N THR A 95 4.65 2.39 -28.73
CA THR A 95 4.24 3.63 -29.41
C THR A 95 5.18 4.79 -29.06
N ILE A 96 5.51 4.97 -27.78
CA ILE A 96 6.46 6.01 -27.32
C ILE A 96 7.86 5.76 -27.88
N ARG A 97 8.24 4.49 -28.09
CA ARG A 97 9.53 4.12 -28.68
C ARG A 97 9.59 4.44 -30.19
N LEU A 98 8.51 4.26 -30.92
CA LEU A 98 8.49 4.45 -32.38
C LEU A 98 8.22 5.90 -32.80
N ASP A 99 7.47 6.67 -31.99
CA ASP A 99 7.16 8.06 -32.28
C ASP A 99 8.16 9.01 -31.60
N GLU A 100 9.05 9.60 -32.40
CA GLU A 100 10.05 10.57 -31.92
C GLU A 100 9.43 11.86 -31.36
N LYS A 101 8.22 12.21 -31.79
CA LYS A 101 7.50 13.41 -31.34
C LYS A 101 6.62 13.14 -30.12
N ASN A 102 6.63 11.92 -29.60
CA ASN A 102 5.79 11.56 -28.48
C ASN A 102 6.16 12.35 -27.21
N LYS A 103 5.17 12.96 -26.56
CA LYS A 103 5.37 13.75 -25.32
C LYS A 103 5.99 12.96 -24.17
N ASN A 104 5.85 11.62 -24.16
CA ASN A 104 6.41 10.73 -23.14
C ASN A 104 7.83 10.24 -23.51
N ARG A 105 8.42 10.72 -24.61
CA ARG A 105 9.75 10.30 -25.05
C ARG A 105 10.84 10.58 -24.02
N SER A 106 10.73 11.70 -23.30
CA SER A 106 11.67 12.10 -22.25
C SER A 106 11.70 11.14 -21.06
N ILE A 107 10.59 10.46 -20.77
CA ILE A 107 10.49 9.48 -19.67
C ILE A 107 10.69 8.04 -20.13
N LEU A 108 10.84 7.79 -21.44
CA LEU A 108 10.99 6.45 -22.00
C LEU A 108 12.11 5.62 -21.34
N PRO A 109 13.32 6.16 -21.06
CA PRO A 109 14.37 5.37 -20.42
C PRO A 109 13.96 4.82 -19.03
N VAL A 110 13.14 5.59 -18.30
CA VAL A 110 12.64 5.19 -16.98
C VAL A 110 11.49 4.17 -17.12
N LEU A 111 10.61 4.35 -18.10
CA LEU A 111 9.55 3.37 -18.43
C LEU A 111 10.16 2.02 -18.80
N GLU A 112 11.19 2.01 -19.65
CA GLU A 112 11.89 0.79 -20.07
C GLU A 112 12.59 0.12 -18.89
N LYS A 113 13.19 0.89 -17.98
CA LYS A 113 13.79 0.35 -16.76
C LYS A 113 12.77 -0.41 -15.90
N TYR A 114 11.59 0.16 -15.67
CA TYR A 114 10.53 -0.53 -14.92
C TYR A 114 9.99 -1.74 -15.66
N TYR A 115 9.83 -1.65 -16.99
CA TYR A 115 9.35 -2.75 -17.81
C TYR A 115 10.35 -3.92 -17.88
N ILE A 116 11.65 -3.64 -17.96
CA ILE A 116 12.71 -4.65 -17.88
C ILE A 116 12.68 -5.34 -16.52
N ARG A 117 12.60 -4.56 -15.42
CA ARG A 117 12.50 -5.10 -14.06
C ARG A 117 11.27 -6.01 -13.91
N PHE A 118 10.13 -5.63 -14.48
CA PHE A 118 8.94 -6.48 -14.54
C PHE A 118 9.26 -7.83 -15.22
N GLY A 119 9.91 -7.81 -16.38
CA GLY A 119 10.28 -9.02 -17.11
C GLY A 119 11.24 -9.92 -16.33
N GLU A 120 12.28 -9.33 -15.70
CA GLU A 120 13.26 -10.04 -14.87
C GLU A 120 12.61 -10.69 -13.64
N THR A 121 11.77 -9.95 -12.92
CA THR A 121 11.09 -10.45 -11.73
C THR A 121 10.03 -11.51 -12.07
N SER A 122 9.32 -11.37 -13.20
CA SER A 122 8.39 -12.42 -13.67
C SER A 122 9.13 -13.71 -14.03
N LYS A 123 10.29 -13.59 -14.68
CA LYS A 123 11.15 -14.75 -14.97
C LYS A 123 11.69 -15.41 -13.70
N ALA A 124 12.11 -14.60 -12.71
CA ALA A 124 12.55 -15.11 -11.42
C ALA A 124 11.43 -15.85 -10.67
N SER A 125 10.20 -15.32 -10.70
CA SER A 125 9.00 -15.98 -10.16
C SER A 125 8.81 -17.39 -10.74
N ALA A 126 8.89 -17.52 -12.08
CA ALA A 126 8.79 -18.82 -12.75
C ALA A 126 9.93 -19.78 -12.37
N GLN A 127 11.17 -19.29 -12.29
CA GLN A 127 12.33 -20.10 -11.90
C GLN A 127 12.25 -20.62 -10.46
N GLU A 128 11.75 -19.82 -9.52
CA GLU A 128 11.56 -20.28 -8.14
C GLU A 128 10.41 -21.30 -8.04
N LEU A 129 9.38 -21.15 -8.86
CA LEU A 129 8.29 -22.13 -8.94
C LEU A 129 8.78 -23.48 -9.47
N GLU A 130 9.66 -23.49 -10.48
CA GLU A 130 10.32 -24.71 -10.99
C GLU A 130 11.18 -25.41 -9.93
N LYS A 131 11.81 -24.65 -9.04
CA LYS A 131 12.54 -25.18 -7.87
C LYS A 131 11.63 -25.66 -6.73
N GLY A 132 10.32 -25.38 -6.82
CA GLY A 132 9.34 -25.67 -5.78
C GLY A 132 9.29 -24.66 -4.64
N ASP A 133 9.98 -23.52 -4.74
CA ASP A 133 9.93 -22.44 -3.74
C ASP A 133 8.79 -21.46 -4.05
N LYS A 134 7.60 -21.80 -3.56
CA LYS A 134 6.39 -20.99 -3.78
C LYS A 134 6.41 -19.66 -3.03
N THR A 135 7.10 -19.58 -1.89
CA THR A 135 7.23 -18.35 -1.11
C THR A 135 8.04 -17.31 -1.89
N SER A 136 9.19 -17.72 -2.43
CA SER A 136 10.02 -16.84 -3.25
C SER A 136 9.35 -16.50 -4.58
N ALA A 137 8.64 -17.45 -5.19
CA ALA A 137 7.86 -17.19 -6.40
C ALA A 137 6.79 -16.11 -6.18
N LEU A 138 6.03 -16.18 -5.08
CA LEU A 138 5.06 -15.13 -4.71
C LEU A 138 5.74 -13.77 -4.50
N TYR A 139 6.88 -13.73 -3.81
CA TYR A 139 7.63 -12.49 -3.62
C TYR A 139 7.98 -11.82 -4.95
N TYR A 140 8.56 -12.56 -5.89
CA TYR A 140 8.93 -12.02 -7.19
C TYR A 140 7.71 -11.62 -8.02
N GLN A 141 6.59 -12.35 -7.91
CA GLN A 141 5.36 -11.98 -8.59
C GLN A 141 4.79 -10.64 -8.08
N ARG A 142 4.86 -10.37 -6.76
CA ARG A 142 4.51 -9.05 -6.20
C ARG A 142 5.39 -7.93 -6.77
N GLN A 143 6.70 -8.18 -6.89
CA GLN A 143 7.64 -7.20 -7.44
C GLN A 143 7.41 -6.92 -8.93
N ALA A 144 6.99 -7.93 -9.69
CA ALA A 144 6.62 -7.80 -11.09
C ALA A 144 5.43 -6.84 -11.27
N LEU A 145 4.35 -7.04 -10.49
CA LEU A 145 3.18 -6.18 -10.52
C LEU A 145 3.52 -4.75 -10.08
N LEU A 146 4.31 -4.59 -9.00
CA LEU A 146 4.70 -3.28 -8.48
C LEU A 146 5.51 -2.48 -9.51
N SER A 147 6.38 -3.13 -10.29
CA SER A 147 7.13 -2.50 -11.38
C SER A 147 6.20 -1.99 -12.50
N LEU A 148 5.15 -2.74 -12.84
CA LEU A 148 4.15 -2.28 -13.82
C LEU A 148 3.30 -1.12 -13.30
N TYR A 149 2.93 -1.12 -12.01
CA TYR A 149 2.27 0.04 -11.41
C TYR A 149 3.16 1.28 -11.42
N GLN A 150 4.48 1.14 -11.19
CA GLN A 150 5.42 2.24 -11.33
C GLN A 150 5.44 2.81 -12.75
N THR A 151 5.38 1.96 -13.78
CA THR A 151 5.22 2.40 -15.17
C THR A 151 3.92 3.19 -15.37
N LYS A 152 2.78 2.67 -14.86
CA LYS A 152 1.47 3.32 -14.99
C LYS A 152 1.43 4.70 -14.29
N ILE A 153 1.96 4.77 -13.08
CA ILE A 153 2.08 6.02 -12.31
C ILE A 153 2.94 7.02 -13.08
N LEU A 154 4.08 6.60 -13.62
CA LEU A 154 4.98 7.50 -14.34
C LEU A 154 4.33 8.07 -15.61
N LEU A 155 3.60 7.23 -16.37
CA LEU A 155 2.83 7.69 -17.54
C LEU A 155 1.82 8.75 -17.14
N GLY A 156 0.98 8.47 -16.14
CA GLY A 156 -0.04 9.42 -15.68
C GLY A 156 0.57 10.73 -15.15
N LYS A 157 1.66 10.65 -14.38
CA LYS A 157 2.37 11.85 -13.89
C LYS A 157 2.90 12.72 -15.02
N ASN A 158 3.39 12.11 -16.09
CA ASN A 158 3.91 12.86 -17.23
C ASN A 158 2.78 13.47 -18.06
N GLU A 159 1.64 12.80 -18.20
CA GLU A 159 0.44 13.37 -18.82
C GLU A 159 -0.05 14.62 -18.10
N ASP A 160 0.01 14.62 -16.77
CA ASP A 160 -0.38 15.73 -15.91
C ASP A 160 0.77 16.71 -15.60
N SER A 161 1.92 16.57 -16.24
CA SER A 161 3.11 17.39 -15.94
C SER A 161 2.88 18.87 -16.16
N ALA A 162 2.11 19.22 -17.20
CA ALA A 162 1.74 20.59 -17.56
C ALA A 162 0.59 21.17 -16.71
N LEU A 163 -0.08 20.36 -15.87
CA LEU A 163 -1.15 20.87 -15.01
C LEU A 163 -0.58 21.84 -13.97
N SER A 164 -1.29 22.95 -13.77
CA SER A 164 -1.02 23.84 -12.65
C SER A 164 -1.21 23.10 -11.33
N LEU A 165 -0.59 23.60 -10.26
CA LEU A 165 -0.71 22.98 -8.94
C LEU A 165 -2.17 23.03 -8.43
N SER A 166 -2.92 24.08 -8.77
CA SER A 166 -4.36 24.20 -8.49
C SER A 166 -5.17 23.11 -9.22
N ASP A 167 -4.86 22.86 -10.49
CA ASP A 167 -5.53 21.82 -11.27
C ASP A 167 -5.24 20.42 -10.72
N LYS A 168 -3.98 20.16 -10.33
CA LYS A 168 -3.60 18.90 -9.68
C LYS A 168 -4.38 18.65 -8.39
N VAL A 169 -4.60 19.70 -7.59
CA VAL A 169 -5.43 19.61 -6.38
C VAL A 169 -6.88 19.32 -6.73
N SER A 170 -7.47 20.07 -7.67
CA SER A 170 -8.88 19.90 -8.07
C SER A 170 -9.18 18.51 -8.64
N LYS A 171 -8.22 17.93 -9.37
CA LYS A 171 -8.31 16.59 -9.97
C LYS A 171 -7.85 15.48 -9.03
N ASN A 172 -7.45 15.80 -7.79
CA ASN A 172 -6.93 14.86 -6.80
C ASN A 172 -5.74 14.05 -7.36
N LYS A 173 -4.78 14.73 -7.98
CA LYS A 173 -3.53 14.21 -8.57
C LYS A 173 -2.32 14.72 -7.80
N ILE A 174 -2.30 14.41 -6.50
CA ILE A 174 -1.35 14.97 -5.54
C ILE A 174 -0.29 13.94 -5.15
N LEU A 175 -0.70 12.68 -5.00
CA LEU A 175 0.15 11.56 -4.65
C LEU A 175 0.35 10.63 -5.84
N ASP A 176 1.44 9.87 -5.82
CA ASP A 176 1.71 8.84 -6.84
C ASP A 176 0.59 7.78 -6.89
N SER A 177 0.00 7.45 -5.74
CA SER A 177 -1.15 6.57 -5.62
C SER A 177 -2.41 7.06 -6.37
N ASP A 178 -2.52 8.36 -6.66
CA ASP A 178 -3.70 8.94 -7.32
C ASP A 178 -3.78 8.57 -8.82
N TYR A 179 -2.74 7.94 -9.35
CA TYR A 179 -2.69 7.39 -10.71
C TYR A 179 -3.10 5.93 -10.80
N LEU A 180 -3.45 5.30 -9.67
CA LEU A 180 -3.97 3.94 -9.60
C LEU A 180 -5.46 3.95 -9.27
N LYS A 181 -6.19 2.98 -9.82
CA LYS A 181 -7.59 2.71 -9.47
C LYS A 181 -7.69 2.20 -8.02
N PRO A 182 -8.83 2.33 -7.34
CA PRO A 182 -9.01 1.80 -5.98
C PRO A 182 -8.66 0.30 -5.86
N GLU A 183 -9.04 -0.49 -6.85
CA GLU A 183 -8.71 -1.92 -6.92
C GLU A 183 -7.20 -2.15 -7.04
N GLU A 184 -6.50 -1.34 -7.84
CA GLU A 184 -5.04 -1.41 -8.02
C GLU A 184 -4.29 -0.96 -6.75
N LEU A 185 -4.86 -0.02 -5.99
CA LEU A 185 -4.30 0.43 -4.72
C LEU A 185 -4.26 -0.68 -3.68
N LEU A 186 -5.25 -1.57 -3.66
CA LEU A 186 -5.25 -2.73 -2.79
C LEU A 186 -4.02 -3.62 -3.04
N TYR A 187 -3.73 -3.91 -4.31
CA TYR A 187 -2.56 -4.71 -4.71
C TYR A 187 -1.24 -3.96 -4.52
N TRP A 188 -1.23 -2.64 -4.75
CA TRP A 188 -0.06 -1.81 -4.47
C TRP A 188 0.32 -1.88 -3.00
N ASP A 189 -0.64 -1.65 -2.10
CA ASP A 189 -0.41 -1.68 -0.66
C ASP A 189 0.01 -3.07 -0.19
N ASP A 190 -0.65 -4.11 -0.69
CA ASP A 190 -0.32 -5.48 -0.35
C ASP A 190 1.09 -5.88 -0.80
N ALA A 191 1.50 -5.48 -2.01
CA ALA A 191 2.84 -5.72 -2.53
C ALA A 191 3.92 -4.95 -1.75
N GLU A 192 3.58 -3.78 -1.20
CA GLU A 192 4.43 -3.03 -0.25
C GLU A 192 4.40 -3.60 1.19
N GLY A 193 3.59 -4.63 1.45
CA GLY A 193 3.46 -5.24 2.77
C GLY A 193 2.66 -4.38 3.77
N ARG A 194 1.76 -3.53 3.28
CA ARG A 194 0.93 -2.62 4.06
C ARG A 194 -0.52 -3.08 4.08
N LEU A 195 -1.18 -2.89 5.22
CA LEU A 195 -2.63 -3.04 5.28
C LEU A 195 -3.28 -1.86 4.56
N ASN A 196 -4.20 -2.15 3.65
CA ASN A 196 -4.83 -1.15 2.80
C ASN A 196 -5.58 -0.09 3.62
N THR A 197 -6.23 -0.48 4.72
CA THR A 197 -6.92 0.44 5.64
C THR A 197 -5.96 1.43 6.33
N GLU A 198 -4.78 0.96 6.74
CA GLU A 198 -3.74 1.79 7.32
C GLU A 198 -3.11 2.70 6.26
N ALA A 199 -2.77 2.14 5.10
CA ALA A 199 -2.21 2.88 3.98
C ALA A 199 -3.15 3.97 3.46
N GLU A 200 -4.47 3.71 3.41
CA GLU A 200 -5.47 4.71 3.05
C GLU A 200 -5.52 5.86 4.06
N THR A 201 -5.47 5.54 5.35
CA THR A 201 -5.39 6.56 6.42
C THR A 201 -4.14 7.40 6.28
N ASN A 202 -2.99 6.78 5.97
CA ASN A 202 -1.73 7.48 5.75
C ASN A 202 -1.78 8.36 4.50
N ARG A 203 -2.34 7.89 3.38
CA ARG A 203 -2.57 8.71 2.17
C ARG A 203 -3.44 9.92 2.46
N LYS A 204 -4.52 9.79 3.26
CA LYS A 204 -5.35 10.94 3.67
C LYS A 204 -4.57 11.99 4.46
N LYS A 205 -3.73 11.55 5.41
CA LYS A 205 -2.84 12.43 6.18
C LYS A 205 -1.80 13.11 5.27
N GLU A 206 -1.19 12.35 4.38
CA GLU A 206 -0.19 12.85 3.43
C GLU A 206 -0.79 13.89 2.48
N LYS A 207 -1.96 13.63 1.90
CA LYS A 207 -2.70 14.61 1.09
C LYS A 207 -2.95 15.90 1.86
N THR A 208 -3.44 15.80 3.09
CA THR A 208 -3.69 16.97 3.94
C THR A 208 -2.40 17.77 4.18
N LYS A 209 -1.29 17.09 4.44
CA LYS A 209 0.02 17.73 4.62
C LYS A 209 0.49 18.43 3.35
N THR A 210 0.37 17.78 2.20
CA THR A 210 0.76 18.34 0.91
C THR A 210 -0.08 19.55 0.54
N LEU A 211 -1.39 19.51 0.81
CA LEU A 211 -2.30 20.65 0.64
C LEU A 211 -1.95 21.83 1.54
N LYS A 212 -1.71 21.60 2.83
CA LYS A 212 -1.27 22.67 3.75
C LYS A 212 0.05 23.31 3.33
N SER A 213 1.01 22.51 2.90
CA SER A 213 2.29 23.01 2.35
C SER A 213 2.09 23.80 1.06
N TYR A 214 1.01 23.54 0.30
CA TYR A 214 0.66 24.32 -0.88
C TYR A 214 0.01 25.66 -0.50
N GLU A 215 -1.00 25.64 0.35
CA GLU A 215 -1.65 26.83 0.90
C GLU A 215 -0.61 27.81 1.47
N TRP A 216 0.34 27.29 2.25
CA TRP A 216 1.46 28.06 2.78
C TRP A 216 2.33 28.71 1.68
N ARG A 217 2.68 27.96 0.63
CA ARG A 217 3.52 28.47 -0.48
C ARG A 217 2.81 29.53 -1.31
N LEU A 218 1.50 29.53 -1.36
CA LEU A 218 0.71 30.56 -2.04
C LEU A 218 0.39 31.77 -1.17
N GLY A 219 0.83 31.79 0.09
CA GLY A 219 0.44 32.85 1.03
C GLY A 219 -1.06 32.80 1.40
N ILE A 220 -1.75 31.70 1.07
CA ILE A 220 -3.09 31.40 1.53
C ILE A 220 -2.93 30.72 2.89
N SER A 221 -2.26 31.38 3.84
CA SER A 221 -2.36 30.95 5.22
C SER A 221 -3.84 31.10 5.59
N ALA A 222 -4.46 30.01 6.03
CA ALA A 222 -5.80 30.05 6.59
C ALA A 222 -5.82 31.07 7.75
N GLU A 223 -6.14 32.32 7.44
CA GLU A 223 -6.70 33.29 8.37
C GLU A 223 -8.09 32.79 8.78
N LYS A 224 -8.09 31.71 9.56
CA LYS A 224 -9.18 31.37 10.47
C LYS A 224 -8.65 31.42 11.89
N ASN A 225 -7.96 32.52 12.22
CA ASN A 225 -7.61 32.88 13.59
C ASN A 225 -7.74 34.39 13.87
N GLN A 226 -8.53 35.13 13.07
CA GLN A 226 -8.91 36.51 13.37
C GLN A 226 -10.37 36.77 12.98
N SER A 227 -11.30 36.38 13.86
CA SER A 227 -12.64 37.00 13.97
C SER A 227 -13.46 36.45 15.15
N LYS A 228 -12.81 35.96 16.23
CA LYS A 228 -13.51 35.56 17.46
C LYS A 228 -13.17 36.35 18.72
N ASN A 229 -12.29 37.36 18.63
CA ASN A 229 -11.92 38.19 19.79
C ASN A 229 -12.20 39.70 19.63
N GLU A 230 -12.95 40.14 18.63
CA GLU A 230 -13.38 41.54 18.49
C GLU A 230 -14.90 41.69 18.49
N ILE A 231 -15.60 41.04 19.45
CA ILE A 231 -16.96 41.44 19.83
C ILE A 231 -17.13 41.23 21.34
N LYS A 232 -16.29 41.89 22.14
CA LYS A 232 -16.55 42.16 23.57
C LYS A 232 -15.85 43.47 23.92
N ASN A 233 -16.44 44.56 23.47
CA ASN A 233 -16.41 45.88 24.13
C ASN A 233 -16.97 46.90 23.15
N GLN A 234 -18.30 46.89 22.97
CA GLN A 234 -19.04 48.11 22.71
C GLN A 234 -20.53 47.85 23.01
N ASP A 235 -21.06 48.76 23.80
CA ASP A 235 -22.46 49.03 24.11
C ASP A 235 -23.22 48.10 25.07
N SER A 236 -23.06 48.38 26.35
CA SER A 236 -24.18 48.37 27.30
C SER A 236 -24.62 49.82 27.56
N THR A 237 -25.48 50.35 26.69
CA THR A 237 -26.27 51.55 27.00
C THR A 237 -27.62 51.10 27.54
N GLN A 238 -27.92 51.45 28.80
CA GLN A 238 -29.30 51.76 29.16
C GLN A 238 -29.34 52.77 30.32
N ASN A 239 -29.94 53.92 30.01
CA ASN A 239 -30.36 54.97 30.91
C ASN A 239 -31.24 54.44 32.04
N ASN A 240 -31.16 55.06 33.22
CA ASN A 240 -32.36 55.62 33.83
C ASN A 240 -32.03 56.72 34.86
N SER A 241 -32.90 57.72 34.81
CA SER A 241 -32.98 58.99 35.54
C SER A 241 -33.06 58.88 37.06
N SER A 242 -32.47 59.85 37.76
CA SER A 242 -33.16 60.63 38.82
C SER A 242 -32.32 61.82 39.29
N GLU A 243 -32.95 62.99 39.26
CA GLU A 243 -32.51 64.21 39.93
C GLU A 243 -32.44 64.01 41.45
N ASN A 244 -31.37 64.50 42.10
CA ASN A 244 -31.48 65.50 43.17
C ASN A 244 -30.12 65.86 43.82
N LYS A 245 -29.77 67.14 43.67
CA LYS A 245 -29.50 68.12 44.75
C LYS A 245 -28.57 67.77 45.93
N ILE A 246 -27.54 68.63 46.05
CA ILE A 246 -27.03 69.38 47.23
C ILE A 246 -25.55 69.14 47.57
N LYS A 247 -24.79 70.23 47.45
CA LYS A 247 -23.46 70.52 48.04
C LYS A 247 -23.60 70.79 49.54
N PRO A 248 -22.61 70.50 50.39
CA PRO A 248 -21.36 71.28 50.43
C PRO A 248 -20.11 70.49 50.07
#